data_AF-A0A3C0SLP4-F1
#
_entry.id   AF-A0A3C0SLP4-F1
#
_cell.length_a   1.000
_cell.length_b   1.000
_cell.length_c   1.000
_cell.angle_alpha   90.00
_cell.angle_beta   90.00
_cell.angle_gamma   90.00
#
_symmetry.space_group_name_H-M   'P 1'
#
loop_
_entity.id
_entity.type
_entity.pdbx_description
1 polymer ?
#
loop_
_entity_poly.entity_id
_entity_poly.type
_entity_poly.pdbx_seq_one_letter_code
_entity_poly.pdbx_strand_id
1 'polypeptide(L)'
;LSVIKESISYSKENSKNFQSISKESMNTLESIQEINKAIDEQNINLKNIELSINSISNFVSKTTIHVQDTAERSKTQLEVVKSVSDNIKEVVSMNKDMKLVISSFAQNYTLDEDTEIYINNAKNILSSISREKSIISLEEIKCNKVLKEFIRKYPFFYLLSVMDVNGDTKGITLEGSRAELYCNYSHRPYFKAAIKGSAYKSEPYISSDTDGYCIALSVPIKNHAGQVVGIVMGDLVLENN
;
A
#
# COMPACT_ATOMS: atom_id res chain seq x y z
N LEU A 1 -86.40 69.28 -25.29
CA LEU A 1 -86.17 68.11 -24.40
C LEU A 1 -85.09 67.15 -24.89
N SER A 2 -84.92 66.90 -26.21
CA SER A 2 -83.87 66.01 -26.77
C SER A 2 -82.43 66.51 -26.53
N VAL A 3 -82.13 67.75 -26.92
CA VAL A 3 -80.79 68.36 -26.81
C VAL A 3 -80.28 68.40 -25.36
N ILE A 4 -81.17 68.70 -24.40
CA ILE A 4 -80.82 68.71 -22.97
C ILE A 4 -80.45 67.30 -22.47
N LYS A 5 -81.13 66.25 -22.94
CA LYS A 5 -80.78 64.86 -22.57
C LYS A 5 -79.43 64.45 -23.16
N GLU A 6 -79.12 64.89 -24.37
CA GLU A 6 -77.85 64.61 -25.05
C GLU A 6 -76.67 65.33 -24.36
N SER A 7 -76.81 66.61 -24.00
CA SER A 7 -75.80 67.33 -23.22
C SER A 7 -75.58 66.74 -21.81
N ILE A 8 -76.64 66.28 -21.15
CA ILE A 8 -76.55 65.57 -19.86
C ILE A 8 -75.84 64.22 -20.05
N SER A 9 -76.10 63.49 -21.14
CA SER A 9 -75.43 62.24 -21.47
C SER A 9 -73.94 62.44 -21.73
N TYR A 10 -73.60 63.43 -22.55
CA TYR A 10 -72.21 63.79 -22.87
C TYR A 10 -71.43 64.24 -21.63
N SER A 11 -72.05 65.06 -20.77
CA SER A 11 -71.43 65.48 -19.50
C SER A 11 -71.18 64.30 -18.56
N LYS A 12 -72.10 63.31 -18.51
CA LYS A 12 -71.90 62.08 -17.74
C LYS A 12 -70.78 61.21 -18.30
N GLU A 13 -70.67 61.12 -19.63
CA GLU A 13 -69.60 60.39 -20.31
C GLU A 13 -68.24 61.03 -20.06
N ASN A 14 -68.11 62.35 -20.21
CA ASN A 14 -66.89 63.07 -19.87
C ASN A 14 -66.52 62.93 -18.39
N SER A 15 -67.49 62.98 -17.48
CA SER A 15 -67.23 62.75 -16.05
C SER A 15 -66.68 61.34 -15.80
N LYS A 16 -67.22 60.31 -16.47
CA LYS A 16 -66.67 58.94 -16.41
C LYS A 16 -65.26 58.86 -17.00
N ASN A 17 -65.00 59.52 -18.12
CA ASN A 17 -63.67 59.55 -18.75
C ASN A 17 -62.64 60.22 -17.82
N PHE A 18 -62.97 61.34 -17.19
CA PHE A 18 -62.09 61.99 -16.21
C PHE A 18 -61.87 61.15 -14.96
N GLN A 19 -62.89 60.44 -14.47
CA GLN A 19 -62.73 59.48 -13.36
C GLN A 19 -61.79 58.34 -13.76
N SER A 20 -61.89 57.83 -14.99
CA SER A 20 -60.99 56.82 -15.52
C SER A 20 -59.55 57.33 -15.62
N ILE A 21 -59.33 58.52 -16.18
CA ILE A 21 -58.00 59.14 -16.29
C ILE A 21 -57.39 59.37 -14.90
N SER A 22 -58.18 59.84 -13.94
CA SER A 22 -57.73 60.04 -12.56
C SER A 22 -57.30 58.71 -11.93
N LYS A 23 -58.06 57.64 -12.14
CA LYS A 23 -57.73 56.30 -11.66
C LYS A 23 -56.43 55.78 -12.29
N GLU A 24 -56.30 55.88 -13.61
CA GLU A 24 -55.07 55.45 -14.31
C GLU A 24 -53.84 56.27 -13.90
N SER A 25 -54.02 57.57 -13.63
CA SER A 25 -52.94 58.43 -13.13
C SER A 25 -52.50 58.05 -11.73
N MET A 26 -53.45 57.69 -10.85
CA MET A 26 -53.14 57.15 -9.52
C MET A 26 -52.39 55.82 -9.62
N ASN A 27 -52.86 54.88 -10.46
CA ASN A 27 -52.16 53.62 -10.71
C ASN A 27 -50.72 53.86 -11.23
N THR A 28 -50.53 54.86 -12.09
CA THR A 28 -49.20 55.23 -12.62
C THR A 28 -48.29 55.76 -11.51
N LEU A 29 -48.81 56.61 -10.63
CA LEU A 29 -48.06 57.12 -9.47
C LEU A 29 -47.66 56.00 -8.52
N GLU A 30 -48.56 55.06 -8.23
CA GLU A 30 -48.27 53.86 -7.43
C GLU A 30 -47.17 53.02 -8.09
N SER A 31 -47.27 52.78 -9.40
CA SER A 31 -46.24 52.03 -10.15
C SER A 31 -44.87 52.70 -10.09
N ILE A 32 -44.80 54.03 -10.17
CA ILE A 32 -43.54 54.79 -10.03
C ILE A 32 -42.96 54.64 -8.62
N GLN A 33 -43.80 54.65 -7.57
CA GLN A 33 -43.35 54.42 -6.20
C GLN A 33 -42.76 53.02 -6.02
N GLU A 34 -43.39 52.00 -6.61
CA GLU A 34 -42.87 50.63 -6.61
C GLU A 34 -41.52 50.52 -7.34
N ILE A 35 -41.38 51.18 -8.50
CA ILE A 35 -40.12 51.22 -9.25
C ILE A 35 -39.01 51.85 -8.41
N ASN A 36 -39.28 52.98 -7.73
CA ASN A 36 -38.28 53.62 -6.89
C ASN A 36 -37.85 52.71 -5.73
N LYS A 37 -38.79 52.02 -5.09
CA LYS A 37 -38.47 51.03 -4.06
C LYS A 37 -37.60 49.89 -4.60
N ALA A 38 -37.92 49.39 -5.80
CA ALA A 38 -37.12 48.36 -6.45
C ALA A 38 -35.70 48.84 -6.80
N ILE A 39 -35.53 50.10 -7.21
CA ILE A 39 -34.22 50.72 -7.46
C ILE A 39 -33.41 50.80 -6.15
N ASP A 40 -34.03 51.20 -5.04
CA ASP A 40 -33.36 51.25 -3.74
C ASP A 40 -32.88 49.86 -3.29
N GLU A 41 -33.72 48.83 -3.44
CA GLU A 41 -33.35 47.44 -3.18
C GLU A 41 -32.22 46.96 -4.12
N GLN A 42 -32.25 47.35 -5.39
CA GLN A 42 -31.21 47.01 -6.36
C GLN A 42 -29.86 47.64 -6.00
N ASN A 43 -29.85 48.89 -5.53
CA ASN A 43 -28.63 49.57 -5.07
C ASN A 43 -28.00 48.87 -3.86
N ILE A 44 -28.81 48.38 -2.91
CA ILE A 44 -28.34 47.57 -1.78
C ILE A 44 -27.69 46.28 -2.29
N ASN A 45 -28.34 45.60 -3.24
CA ASN A 45 -27.82 44.36 -3.82
C ASN A 45 -26.50 44.57 -4.58
N LEU A 46 -26.36 45.68 -5.33
CA LEU A 46 -25.11 46.03 -6.01
C LEU A 46 -23.94 46.21 -5.04
N LYS A 47 -24.18 46.84 -3.89
CA LYS A 47 -23.16 46.99 -2.84
C LYS A 47 -22.73 45.64 -2.25
N ASN A 48 -23.65 44.70 -2.09
CA ASN A 48 -23.32 43.35 -1.63
C ASN A 48 -22.52 42.57 -2.67
N ILE A 49 -22.81 42.76 -3.96
CA ILE A 49 -22.03 42.18 -5.07
C ILE A 49 -20.60 42.72 -5.05
N GLU A 50 -20.41 44.04 -4.86
CA GLU A 50 -19.08 44.65 -4.76
C GLU A 50 -18.25 44.06 -3.60
N LEU A 51 -18.85 43.91 -2.42
CA LEU A 51 -18.20 43.26 -1.27
C LEU A 51 -17.82 41.81 -1.56
N SER A 52 -18.68 41.08 -2.28
CA SER A 52 -18.43 39.70 -2.67
C SER A 52 -17.27 39.60 -3.68
N ILE A 53 -17.22 40.48 -4.67
CA ILE A 53 -16.12 40.56 -5.66
C ILE A 53 -14.79 40.82 -4.96
N ASN A 54 -14.75 41.75 -4.01
CA ASN A 54 -13.54 42.05 -3.24
C ASN A 54 -13.10 40.84 -2.39
N SER A 55 -14.04 40.12 -1.81
CA SER A 55 -13.77 38.89 -1.05
C SER A 55 -13.20 37.79 -1.94
N ILE A 56 -13.75 37.61 -3.14
CA ILE A 56 -13.26 36.65 -4.14
C ILE A 56 -11.85 37.01 -4.60
N SER A 57 -11.59 38.29 -4.88
CA SER A 57 -10.25 38.76 -5.27
C SER A 57 -9.19 38.44 -4.20
N ASN A 58 -9.51 38.74 -2.94
CA ASN A 58 -8.65 38.39 -1.81
C ASN A 58 -8.44 36.89 -1.67
N PHE A 59 -9.49 36.09 -1.88
CA PHE A 59 -9.40 34.63 -1.87
C PHE A 59 -8.48 34.12 -2.97
N VAL A 60 -8.66 34.56 -4.22
CA VAL A 60 -7.84 34.17 -5.38
C VAL A 60 -6.36 34.52 -5.15
N SER A 61 -6.08 35.71 -4.60
CA SER A 61 -4.72 36.13 -4.25
C SER A 61 -4.09 35.17 -3.23
N LYS A 62 -4.80 34.85 -2.13
CA LYS A 62 -4.33 33.87 -1.13
C LYS A 62 -4.13 32.47 -1.72
N THR A 63 -5.04 32.02 -2.57
CA THR A 63 -4.93 30.72 -3.25
C THR A 63 -3.69 30.68 -4.14
N THR A 64 -3.38 31.77 -4.84
CA THR A 64 -2.17 31.86 -5.68
C THR A 64 -0.90 31.74 -4.84
N ILE A 65 -0.84 32.42 -3.70
CA ILE A 65 0.27 32.30 -2.74
C ILE A 65 0.40 30.85 -2.25
N HIS A 66 -0.70 30.20 -1.89
CA HIS A 66 -0.68 28.80 -1.45
C HIS A 66 -0.24 27.82 -2.53
N VAL A 67 -0.66 28.03 -3.79
CA VAL A 67 -0.21 27.21 -4.93
C VAL A 67 1.29 27.36 -5.14
N GLN A 68 1.81 28.60 -5.04
CA GLN A 68 3.24 28.87 -5.19
C GLN A 68 4.06 28.21 -4.07
N ASP A 69 3.64 28.35 -2.80
CA ASP A 69 4.28 27.71 -1.65
C ASP A 69 4.23 26.17 -1.78
N THR A 70 3.11 25.61 -2.22
CA THR A 70 2.98 24.16 -2.48
C THR A 70 3.95 23.68 -3.56
N ALA A 71 4.13 24.46 -4.63
CA ALA A 71 5.06 24.13 -5.70
C ALA A 71 6.52 24.15 -5.21
N GLU A 72 6.89 25.15 -4.39
CA GLU A 72 8.20 25.24 -3.77
C GLU A 72 8.48 24.06 -2.84
N ARG A 73 7.54 23.75 -1.93
CA ARG A 73 7.63 22.58 -1.04
C ARG A 73 7.75 21.27 -1.82
N SER A 74 7.01 21.14 -2.92
CA SER A 74 7.07 19.97 -3.80
C SER A 74 8.46 19.82 -4.44
N LYS A 75 9.10 20.92 -4.83
CA LYS A 75 10.49 20.92 -5.33
C LYS A 75 11.47 20.45 -4.25
N THR A 76 11.37 20.99 -3.03
CA THR A 76 12.20 20.54 -1.89
C THR A 76 11.97 19.06 -1.57
N GLN A 77 10.73 18.58 -1.65
CA GLN A 77 10.41 17.17 -1.43
C GLN A 77 11.08 16.25 -2.47
N LEU A 78 11.15 16.67 -3.74
CA LEU A 78 11.87 15.92 -4.78
C LEU A 78 13.38 15.81 -4.47
N GLU A 79 13.99 16.84 -3.90
CA GLU A 79 15.40 16.82 -3.49
C GLU A 79 15.62 15.82 -2.34
N VAL A 80 14.72 15.78 -1.36
CA VAL A 80 14.75 14.79 -0.27
C VAL A 80 14.61 13.37 -0.82
N VAL A 81 13.64 13.12 -1.71
CA VAL A 81 13.45 11.79 -2.35
C VAL A 81 14.69 11.36 -3.11
N LYS A 82 15.36 12.29 -3.81
CA LYS A 82 16.62 12.00 -4.50
C LYS A 82 17.72 11.59 -3.51
N SER A 83 17.88 12.32 -2.41
CA SER A 83 18.85 11.96 -1.37
C SER A 83 18.57 10.59 -0.76
N VAL A 84 17.30 10.27 -0.48
CA VAL A 84 16.90 8.93 -0.01
C VAL A 84 17.27 7.86 -1.04
N SER A 85 17.02 8.10 -2.33
CA SER A 85 17.40 7.17 -3.39
C SER A 85 18.90 6.95 -3.48
N ASP A 86 19.71 7.99 -3.27
CA ASP A 86 21.16 7.88 -3.31
C ASP A 86 21.69 7.11 -2.09
N ASN A 87 21.16 7.37 -0.89
CA ASN A 87 21.46 6.60 0.31
C ASN A 87 21.13 5.09 0.14
N ILE A 88 20.01 4.77 -0.52
CA ILE A 88 19.66 3.37 -0.83
C ILE A 88 20.72 2.71 -1.73
N LYS A 89 21.26 3.44 -2.73
CA LYS A 89 22.33 2.91 -3.59
C LYS A 89 23.60 2.65 -2.79
N GLU A 90 23.96 3.53 -1.86
CA GLU A 90 25.10 3.35 -0.98
C GLU A 90 24.93 2.09 -0.11
N VAL A 91 23.76 1.92 0.53
CA VAL A 91 23.43 0.71 1.31
C VAL A 91 23.51 -0.56 0.45
N VAL A 92 23.07 -0.51 -0.80
CA VAL A 92 23.20 -1.64 -1.74
C VAL A 92 24.67 -1.94 -2.04
N SER A 93 25.51 -0.91 -2.25
CA SER A 93 26.95 -1.08 -2.45
C SER A 93 27.61 -1.69 -1.22
N MET A 94 27.33 -1.17 -0.03
CA MET A 94 27.83 -1.71 1.24
C MET A 94 27.44 -3.17 1.43
N ASN A 95 26.20 -3.55 1.11
CA ASN A 95 25.77 -4.94 1.16
C ASN A 95 26.55 -5.83 0.19
N LYS A 96 26.91 -5.33 -1.00
CA LYS A 96 27.73 -6.06 -1.96
C LYS A 96 29.15 -6.25 -1.42
N ASP A 97 29.75 -5.21 -0.86
CA ASP A 97 31.10 -5.27 -0.26
C ASP A 97 31.12 -6.22 0.94
N MET A 98 30.11 -6.13 1.82
CA MET A 98 29.93 -7.04 2.95
C MET A 98 29.79 -8.49 2.48
N LYS A 99 29.03 -8.74 1.40
CA LYS A 99 28.92 -10.08 0.81
C LYS A 99 30.28 -10.59 0.31
N LEU A 100 31.10 -9.74 -0.30
CA LEU A 100 32.45 -10.12 -0.74
C LEU A 100 33.34 -10.50 0.43
N VAL A 101 33.32 -9.72 1.52
CA VAL A 101 34.07 -10.01 2.75
C VAL A 101 33.60 -11.34 3.35
N ILE A 102 32.29 -11.55 3.51
CA ILE A 102 31.73 -12.82 4.01
C ILE A 102 32.12 -14.00 3.11
N SER A 103 32.01 -13.83 1.80
CA SER A 103 32.36 -14.88 0.83
C SER A 103 33.85 -15.23 0.90
N SER A 104 34.73 -14.26 1.17
CA SER A 104 36.17 -14.50 1.30
C SER A 104 36.51 -15.37 2.51
N PHE A 105 35.75 -15.27 3.60
CA PHE A 105 35.87 -16.21 4.72
C PHE A 105 35.36 -17.59 4.31
N ALA A 106 34.23 -17.64 3.59
CA ALA A 106 33.60 -18.92 3.25
C ALA A 106 34.33 -19.73 2.17
N GLN A 107 35.13 -19.09 1.31
CA GLN A 107 35.90 -19.73 0.23
C GLN A 107 36.95 -20.75 0.71
N ASN A 108 37.27 -20.78 2.00
CA ASN A 108 38.23 -21.74 2.55
C ASN A 108 37.62 -23.14 2.78
N TYR A 109 36.30 -23.33 2.62
CA TYR A 109 35.68 -24.65 2.73
C TYR A 109 35.50 -25.29 1.34
N THR A 110 36.32 -26.30 1.03
CA THR A 110 36.22 -27.08 -0.20
C THR A 110 35.28 -28.27 0.00
N LEU A 111 34.25 -28.39 -0.85
CA LEU A 111 33.39 -29.58 -0.88
C LEU A 111 34.15 -30.74 -1.53
N ASP A 112 34.49 -31.75 -0.75
CA ASP A 112 35.00 -33.02 -1.26
C ASP A 112 33.85 -33.99 -1.63
N GLU A 113 34.21 -35.15 -2.20
CA GLU A 113 33.23 -36.16 -2.63
C GLU A 113 32.38 -36.68 -1.45
N ASP A 114 32.98 -36.87 -0.28
CA ASP A 114 32.30 -37.35 0.93
C ASP A 114 31.26 -36.34 1.42
N THR A 115 31.60 -35.05 1.40
CA THR A 115 30.70 -33.96 1.74
C THR A 115 29.53 -33.86 0.74
N GLU A 116 29.78 -34.07 -0.55
CA GLU A 116 28.69 -34.05 -1.54
C GLU A 116 27.74 -35.26 -1.38
N ILE A 117 28.27 -36.44 -1.03
CA ILE A 117 27.44 -37.60 -0.66
C ILE A 117 26.59 -37.28 0.58
N TYR A 118 27.21 -36.67 1.59
CA TYR A 118 26.53 -36.24 2.81
C TYR A 118 25.39 -35.24 2.54
N ILE A 119 25.64 -34.22 1.72
CA ILE A 119 24.63 -33.24 1.30
C ILE A 119 23.48 -33.92 0.55
N ASN A 120 23.78 -34.86 -0.35
CA ASN A 120 22.75 -35.59 -1.08
C ASN A 120 21.89 -36.47 -0.16
N ASN A 121 22.51 -37.09 0.85
CA ASN A 121 21.77 -37.83 1.88
C ASN A 121 20.84 -36.92 2.68
N ALA A 122 21.32 -35.75 3.11
CA ALA A 122 20.49 -34.75 3.78
C ALA A 122 19.31 -34.28 2.90
N LYS A 123 19.55 -34.03 1.61
CA LYS A 123 18.51 -33.66 0.65
C LYS A 123 17.44 -34.75 0.47
N ASN A 124 17.84 -36.02 0.48
CA ASN A 124 16.92 -37.16 0.42
C ASN A 124 16.06 -37.27 1.69
N ILE A 125 16.63 -36.96 2.86
CA ILE A 125 15.89 -36.90 4.12
C ILE A 125 14.89 -35.75 4.10
N LEU A 126 15.29 -34.54 3.68
CA LEU A 126 14.37 -33.41 3.48
C LEU A 126 13.22 -33.76 2.53
N SER A 127 13.51 -34.47 1.45
CA SER A 127 12.50 -34.97 0.50
C SER A 127 11.54 -35.99 1.12
N SER A 128 11.98 -36.71 2.16
CA SER A 128 11.13 -37.62 2.92
C SER A 128 10.24 -36.83 3.88
N ILE A 129 10.80 -35.84 4.59
CA ILE A 129 10.06 -34.92 5.46
C ILE A 129 8.94 -34.22 4.69
N SER A 130 9.20 -33.75 3.46
CA SER A 130 8.20 -33.02 2.67
C SER A 130 6.99 -33.86 2.21
N ARG A 131 7.06 -35.19 2.38
CA ARG A 131 5.99 -36.15 2.05
C ARG A 131 5.19 -36.59 3.28
N GLU A 132 5.61 -36.20 4.48
CA GLU A 132 4.89 -36.52 5.71
C GLU A 132 3.52 -35.82 5.74
N LYS A 133 2.46 -36.57 6.07
CA LYS A 133 1.09 -36.03 6.10
C LYS A 133 0.96 -34.83 7.04
N SER A 134 1.65 -34.87 8.17
CA SER A 134 1.72 -33.77 9.14
C SER A 134 2.36 -32.51 8.54
N ILE A 135 3.37 -32.66 7.68
CA ILE A 135 4.04 -31.55 7.02
C ILE A 135 3.18 -30.98 5.89
N ILE A 136 2.54 -31.85 5.10
CA ILE A 136 1.60 -31.45 4.03
C ILE A 136 0.40 -30.67 4.59
N SER A 137 -0.01 -30.95 5.84
CA SER A 137 -1.13 -30.25 6.48
C SER A 137 -0.86 -28.77 6.75
N LEU A 138 0.42 -28.36 6.85
CA LEU A 138 0.86 -27.01 7.23
C LEU A 138 0.30 -26.52 8.58
N GLU A 139 -0.23 -27.42 9.41
CA GLU A 139 -0.71 -27.10 10.75
C GLU A 139 0.45 -27.04 11.73
N GLU A 140 0.61 -25.91 12.42
CA GLU A 140 1.79 -25.60 13.21
C GLU A 140 2.17 -26.66 14.24
N ILE A 141 1.18 -27.12 15.02
CA ILE A 141 1.41 -28.13 16.07
C ILE A 141 1.89 -29.45 15.44
N LYS A 142 1.31 -29.86 14.31
CA LYS A 142 1.67 -31.11 13.60
C LYS A 142 3.05 -30.99 12.96
N CYS A 143 3.34 -29.87 12.31
CA CYS A 143 4.65 -29.59 11.73
C CYS A 143 5.73 -29.62 12.81
N ASN A 144 5.59 -28.84 13.87
CA ASN A 144 6.58 -28.75 14.95
C ASN A 144 6.85 -30.11 15.61
N LYS A 145 5.80 -30.93 15.84
CA LYS A 145 5.99 -32.28 16.39
C LYS A 145 6.89 -33.14 15.51
N VAL A 146 6.56 -33.22 14.20
CA VAL A 146 7.32 -34.04 13.26
C VAL A 146 8.74 -33.50 13.07
N LEU A 147 8.90 -32.19 12.89
CA LEU A 147 10.23 -31.59 12.74
C LEU A 147 11.14 -31.85 13.95
N LYS A 148 10.58 -31.81 15.18
CA LYS A 148 11.32 -32.16 16.41
C LYS A 148 11.77 -33.62 16.46
N GLU A 149 11.01 -34.55 15.89
CA GLU A 149 11.41 -35.95 15.77
C GLU A 149 12.55 -36.11 14.75
N PHE A 150 12.45 -35.44 13.60
CA PHE A 150 13.48 -35.48 12.56
C PHE A 150 14.79 -34.85 13.00
N ILE A 151 14.78 -33.68 13.63
CA ILE A 151 16.02 -33.02 14.06
C ILE A 151 16.77 -33.82 15.14
N ARG A 152 16.05 -34.52 16.02
CA ARG A 152 16.67 -35.44 16.99
C ARG A 152 17.28 -36.67 16.33
N LYS A 153 16.64 -37.18 15.28
CA LYS A 153 17.10 -38.35 14.52
C LYS A 153 18.29 -38.03 13.61
N TYR A 154 18.34 -36.80 13.10
CA TYR A 154 19.31 -36.31 12.14
C TYR A 154 19.97 -35.04 12.68
N PRO A 155 20.84 -35.15 13.70
CA PRO A 155 21.41 -33.99 14.42
C PRO A 155 22.36 -33.13 13.57
N PHE A 156 22.66 -33.56 12.34
CA PHE A 156 23.38 -32.74 11.36
C PHE A 156 22.54 -31.61 10.77
N PHE A 157 21.21 -31.68 10.88
CA PHE A 157 20.38 -30.51 10.65
C PHE A 157 20.40 -29.65 11.92
N TYR A 158 20.94 -28.44 11.80
CA TYR A 158 20.86 -27.47 12.89
C TYR A 158 19.46 -26.87 13.02
N LEU A 159 18.81 -26.66 11.88
CA LEU A 159 17.47 -26.09 11.78
C LEU A 159 16.67 -26.89 10.75
N LEU A 160 15.39 -27.13 11.06
CA LEU A 160 14.37 -27.50 10.08
C LEU A 160 13.20 -26.53 10.19
N SER A 161 12.68 -26.12 9.04
CA SER A 161 11.53 -25.22 8.95
C SER A 161 10.58 -25.64 7.83
N VAL A 162 9.30 -25.37 8.04
CA VAL A 162 8.22 -25.50 7.05
C VAL A 162 7.65 -24.13 6.79
N MET A 163 7.49 -23.77 5.52
CA MET A 163 6.88 -22.52 5.08
C MET A 163 5.73 -22.81 4.12
N ASP A 164 4.66 -22.02 4.17
CA ASP A 164 3.56 -22.13 3.21
C ASP A 164 3.87 -21.47 1.85
N VAL A 165 2.88 -21.44 0.95
CA VAL A 165 3.02 -20.82 -0.38
C VAL A 165 3.36 -19.33 -0.37
N ASN A 166 3.08 -18.61 0.72
CA ASN A 166 3.37 -17.19 0.86
C ASN A 166 4.75 -16.96 1.48
N GLY A 167 5.40 -18.01 1.99
CA GLY A 167 6.67 -17.93 2.71
C GLY A 167 6.52 -17.72 4.21
N ASP A 168 5.32 -17.84 4.76
CA ASP A 168 5.11 -17.73 6.21
C ASP A 168 5.50 -19.05 6.88
N THR A 169 6.31 -18.98 7.93
CA THR A 169 6.67 -20.15 8.74
C THR A 169 5.41 -20.81 9.31
N LYS A 170 5.31 -22.13 9.12
CA LYS A 170 4.30 -22.99 9.75
C LYS A 170 4.89 -23.94 10.77
N GLY A 171 6.17 -24.25 10.70
CA GLY A 171 6.83 -25.00 11.77
C GLY A 171 8.32 -24.76 11.73
N ILE A 172 8.97 -24.85 12.88
CA ILE A 172 10.38 -24.55 13.05
C ILE A 172 10.93 -25.25 14.28
N THR A 173 12.17 -25.74 14.20
CA THR A 173 12.80 -26.48 15.31
C THR A 173 13.54 -25.61 16.32
N LEU A 174 13.86 -24.36 15.96
CA LEU A 174 14.50 -23.41 16.86
C LEU A 174 13.56 -23.00 18.01
N GLU A 175 14.16 -22.66 19.13
CA GLU A 175 13.49 -22.09 20.30
C GLU A 175 13.71 -20.58 20.33
N GLY A 176 12.67 -19.82 20.65
CA GLY A 176 12.68 -18.36 20.56
C GLY A 176 11.27 -17.77 20.61
N SER A 177 11.16 -16.45 20.53
CA SER A 177 9.85 -15.80 20.51
C SER A 177 9.13 -16.03 19.19
N ARG A 178 7.80 -15.98 19.20
CA ARG A 178 7.01 -16.12 17.98
C ARG A 178 7.35 -15.04 16.94
N ALA A 179 7.60 -13.81 17.39
CA ALA A 179 7.92 -12.69 16.52
C ALA A 179 9.23 -12.90 15.75
N GLU A 180 10.20 -13.59 16.35
CA GLU A 180 11.48 -13.92 15.72
C GLU A 180 11.33 -15.09 14.73
N LEU A 181 10.61 -16.14 15.12
CA LEU A 181 10.61 -17.42 14.40
C LEU A 181 9.51 -17.56 13.34
N TYR A 182 8.38 -16.87 13.53
CA TYR A 182 7.21 -16.96 12.65
C TYR A 182 7.06 -15.70 11.79
N CYS A 183 8.06 -15.47 10.93
CA CYS A 183 8.08 -14.39 9.94
C CYS A 183 8.04 -14.92 8.50
N ASN A 184 8.07 -13.99 7.54
CA ASN A 184 7.98 -14.31 6.11
C ASN A 184 9.36 -14.39 5.45
N TYR A 185 9.65 -15.54 4.83
CA TYR A 185 10.93 -15.82 4.16
C TYR A 185 10.81 -15.89 2.63
N SER A 186 9.74 -15.36 2.04
CA SER A 186 9.51 -15.43 0.59
C SER A 186 10.61 -14.78 -0.28
N HIS A 187 11.36 -13.85 0.31
CA HIS A 187 12.45 -13.15 -0.34
C HIS A 187 13.71 -14.02 -0.50
N ARG A 188 13.84 -15.12 0.26
CA ARG A 188 15.04 -15.95 0.33
C ARG A 188 15.21 -16.85 -0.93
N PRO A 189 16.45 -17.09 -1.40
CA PRO A 189 16.70 -17.91 -2.59
C PRO A 189 16.15 -19.34 -2.51
N TYR A 190 16.33 -19.99 -1.35
CA TYR A 190 15.82 -21.35 -1.13
C TYR A 190 14.30 -21.42 -1.29
N PHE A 191 13.58 -20.41 -0.80
CA PHE A 191 12.13 -20.32 -0.95
C PHE A 191 11.73 -20.16 -2.42
N LYS A 192 12.33 -19.18 -3.11
CA LYS A 192 12.04 -18.87 -4.52
C LYS A 192 12.27 -20.06 -5.46
N ALA A 193 13.24 -20.92 -5.15
CA ALA A 193 13.53 -22.12 -5.93
C ALA A 193 12.55 -23.27 -5.59
N ALA A 194 12.41 -23.61 -4.31
CA ALA A 194 11.56 -24.71 -3.86
C ALA A 194 10.08 -24.50 -4.15
N ILE A 195 9.56 -23.27 -4.02
CA ILE A 195 8.15 -22.99 -4.33
C ILE A 195 7.81 -23.17 -5.82
N LYS A 196 8.80 -23.06 -6.70
CA LYS A 196 8.67 -23.36 -8.14
C LYS A 196 8.73 -24.87 -8.45
N GLY A 197 8.85 -25.72 -7.43
CA GLY A 197 8.87 -27.17 -7.55
C GLY A 197 10.26 -27.80 -7.67
N SER A 198 11.34 -27.02 -7.52
CA SER A 198 12.72 -27.48 -7.67
C SER A 198 13.47 -27.47 -6.34
N ALA A 199 14.15 -28.57 -6.00
CA ALA A 199 15.03 -28.55 -4.83
C ALA A 199 16.17 -27.53 -4.99
N TYR A 200 16.62 -26.97 -3.87
CA TYR A 200 17.69 -25.96 -3.84
C TYR A 200 18.80 -26.37 -2.88
N LYS A 201 20.02 -25.98 -3.24
CA LYS A 201 21.25 -26.06 -2.44
C LYS A 201 21.94 -24.69 -2.53
N SER A 202 22.30 -24.08 -1.40
CA SER A 202 23.17 -22.90 -1.40
C SER A 202 24.64 -23.29 -1.58
N GLU A 203 25.48 -22.32 -1.89
CA GLU A 203 26.91 -22.44 -1.59
C GLU A 203 27.12 -22.50 -0.07
N PRO A 204 28.23 -23.07 0.42
CA PRO A 204 28.61 -22.99 1.84
C PRO A 204 28.63 -21.54 2.34
N TYR A 205 28.10 -21.31 3.53
CA TYR A 205 28.15 -20.01 4.22
C TYR A 205 28.30 -20.19 5.73
N ILE A 206 28.72 -19.12 6.40
CA ILE A 206 28.79 -19.08 7.87
C ILE A 206 27.39 -18.78 8.41
N SER A 207 26.83 -19.71 9.18
CA SER A 207 25.52 -19.55 9.81
C SER A 207 25.55 -18.41 10.83
N SER A 208 24.52 -17.56 10.82
CA SER A 208 24.31 -16.58 11.90
C SER A 208 23.91 -17.22 13.23
N ASP A 209 23.45 -18.47 13.18
CA ASP A 209 22.87 -19.13 14.34
C ASP A 209 23.88 -20.04 15.05
N THR A 210 24.94 -20.48 14.34
CA THR A 210 25.98 -21.37 14.87
C THR A 210 27.41 -20.85 14.73
N ASP A 211 27.62 -19.74 14.01
CA ASP A 211 28.95 -19.22 13.62
C ASP A 211 29.84 -20.22 12.84
N GLY A 212 29.29 -21.36 12.42
CA GLY A 212 29.99 -22.42 11.68
C GLY A 212 29.50 -22.58 10.24
N TYR A 213 30.25 -23.34 9.44
CA TYR A 213 29.88 -23.65 8.06
C TYR A 213 28.59 -24.45 7.95
N CYS A 214 27.68 -23.98 7.09
CA CYS A 214 26.46 -24.68 6.77
C CYS A 214 26.04 -24.50 5.30
N ILE A 215 25.06 -25.30 4.88
CA ILE A 215 24.37 -25.16 3.61
C ILE A 215 22.86 -25.16 3.86
N ALA A 216 22.16 -24.24 3.21
CA ALA A 216 20.71 -24.21 3.18
C ALA A 216 20.22 -25.16 2.08
N LEU A 217 19.44 -26.15 2.48
CA LEU A 217 18.74 -27.06 1.59
C LEU A 217 17.25 -26.78 1.65
N SER A 218 16.56 -26.90 0.52
CA SER A 218 15.09 -26.88 0.53
C SER A 218 14.47 -27.71 -0.58
N VAL A 219 13.26 -28.19 -0.31
CA VAL A 219 12.48 -29.02 -1.22
C VAL A 219 11.00 -28.61 -1.21
N PRO A 220 10.28 -28.75 -2.33
CA PRO A 220 8.84 -28.49 -2.35
C PRO A 220 8.06 -29.50 -1.50
N ILE A 221 7.03 -29.00 -0.82
CA ILE A 221 5.94 -29.80 -0.26
C ILE A 221 4.85 -29.86 -1.34
N LYS A 222 4.50 -31.07 -1.77
CA LYS A 222 3.44 -31.29 -2.76
C LYS A 222 2.24 -31.97 -2.11
N ASN A 223 1.03 -31.47 -2.39
CA ASN A 223 -0.20 -32.13 -1.98
C ASN A 223 -0.49 -33.37 -2.87
N HIS A 224 -1.60 -34.06 -2.59
CA HIS A 224 -2.02 -35.24 -3.36
C HIS A 224 -2.31 -34.94 -4.85
N ALA A 225 -2.64 -33.69 -5.19
CA ALA A 225 -2.82 -33.25 -6.58
C ALA A 225 -1.50 -32.86 -7.27
N GLY A 226 -0.35 -33.01 -6.59
CA GLY A 226 0.96 -32.63 -7.10
C GLY A 226 1.25 -31.13 -7.06
N GLN A 227 0.34 -30.32 -6.52
CA GLN A 227 0.52 -28.87 -6.38
C GLN A 227 1.47 -28.57 -5.22
N VAL A 228 2.38 -27.61 -5.43
CA VAL A 228 3.27 -27.14 -4.36
C VAL A 228 2.47 -26.30 -3.38
N VAL A 229 2.40 -26.72 -2.12
CA VAL A 229 1.65 -26.04 -1.05
C VAL A 229 2.57 -25.33 -0.04
N GLY A 230 3.87 -25.52 -0.17
CA GLY A 230 4.86 -24.95 0.73
C GLY A 230 6.23 -25.56 0.45
N ILE A 231 7.16 -25.33 1.36
CA ILE A 231 8.52 -25.89 1.28
C ILE A 231 8.95 -26.43 2.64
N VAL A 232 9.85 -27.41 2.63
CA VAL A 232 10.69 -27.75 3.79
C VAL A 232 12.08 -27.22 3.52
N MET A 233 12.65 -26.55 4.50
CA MET A 233 14.01 -26.04 4.49
C MET A 233 14.77 -26.61 5.69
N GLY A 234 16.06 -26.85 5.52
CA GLY A 234 16.94 -27.18 6.61
C GLY A 234 18.35 -26.67 6.39
N ASP A 235 18.97 -26.24 7.48
CA ASP A 235 20.38 -25.85 7.51
C ASP A 235 21.21 -27.05 7.95
N LEU A 236 22.09 -27.48 7.05
CA LEU A 236 22.99 -28.61 7.22
C LEU A 236 24.34 -28.11 7.72
N VAL A 237 24.79 -28.56 8.88
CA VAL A 237 26.11 -28.24 9.43
C VAL A 237 27.18 -29.01 8.67
N LEU A 238 28.30 -28.37 8.36
CA LEU A 238 29.41 -28.96 7.61
C LEU A 238 30.65 -29.27 8.47
N GLU A 239 30.71 -28.78 9.71
CA GLU A 239 31.91 -28.83 10.57
C GLU A 239 32.08 -30.12 11.40
N ASN A 240 31.39 -31.21 11.05
CA ASN A 240 31.45 -32.48 11.81
C ASN A 240 31.45 -33.74 10.91
N ASN A 241 31.95 -33.63 9.67
CA ASN A 241 32.23 -34.79 8.83
C ASN A 241 33.71 -35.17 8.90
#